data_AF-A0A6U4EB49-F1
#
_entry.id   AF-A0A6U4EB49-F1
#
_cell.length_a   1.000
_cell.length_b   1.000
_cell.length_c   1.000
_cell.angle_alpha   90.00
_cell.angle_beta   90.00
_cell.angle_gamma   90.00
#
_symmetry.space_group_name_H-M   'P 1'
#
loop_
_entity.id
_entity.type
_entity.pdbx_description
1 polymer ?
#
loop_
_entity_poly.entity_id
_entity_poly.type
_entity_poly.pdbx_seq_one_letter_code
_entity_poly.pdbx_strand_id
1 'polypeptide(L)'
;MYFDNVSDEAKDLISRLLVTDPELRLTAEQALEHPWITQESHPGLQQHLSAKIRVYTGRRKLRKAVRKAMASGFLKDFVTGEKEKIRLSMSEEAANEDMLTRKSLGLPEETKEPHLHLDITI
;
A
#
# COMPACT_ATOMS: atom_id res chain seq x y z
N MET A 1 -19.27 17.12 14.42
CA MET A 1 -18.46 17.54 13.26
C MET A 1 -17.44 16.42 12.95
N TYR A 2 -16.86 16.35 11.75
CA TYR A 2 -15.98 15.21 11.36
C TYR A 2 -14.56 15.30 11.96
N PHE A 3 -14.13 16.49 12.39
CA PHE A 3 -12.76 16.81 12.81
C PHE A 3 -12.63 17.25 14.28
N ASP A 4 -13.61 16.92 15.12
CA ASP A 4 -13.66 17.40 16.51
C ASP A 4 -12.53 16.85 17.38
N ASN A 5 -12.01 15.66 17.04
CA ASN A 5 -10.93 15.00 17.78
C ASN A 5 -9.53 15.24 17.17
N VAL A 6 -9.41 16.16 16.22
CA VAL A 6 -8.14 16.47 15.55
C VAL A 6 -7.55 17.73 16.18
N SER A 7 -6.27 17.70 16.53
CA SER A 7 -5.58 18.86 17.12
C SER A 7 -5.51 20.03 16.15
N ASP A 8 -5.48 21.25 16.67
CA ASP A 8 -5.50 22.44 15.83
C ASP A 8 -4.19 22.62 15.06
N GLU A 9 -3.06 22.18 15.61
CA GLU A 9 -1.77 22.14 14.92
C GLU A 9 -1.80 21.19 13.71
N ALA A 10 -2.55 20.09 13.80
CA ALA A 10 -2.72 19.17 12.68
C ALA A 10 -3.52 19.82 11.54
N LYS A 11 -4.58 20.56 11.90
CA LYS A 11 -5.43 21.28 10.95
C LYS A 11 -4.66 22.41 10.27
N ASP A 12 -3.82 23.14 11.03
CA ASP A 12 -2.97 24.20 10.50
C ASP A 12 -1.98 23.66 9.48
N LEU A 13 -1.26 22.58 9.82
CA LEU A 13 -0.32 21.93 8.90
C LEU A 13 -1.02 21.51 7.59
N ILE A 14 -2.15 20.81 7.68
CA ILE A 14 -2.90 20.35 6.49
C ILE A 14 -3.37 21.55 5.66
N SER A 15 -3.83 22.63 6.30
CA SER A 15 -4.30 23.83 5.60
C SER A 15 -3.18 24.52 4.82
N ARG A 16 -1.95 24.56 5.38
CA ARG A 16 -0.76 25.12 4.71
C ARG A 16 -0.18 24.22 3.61
N LEU A 17 -0.42 22.91 3.69
CA LEU A 17 -0.03 21.95 2.63
C LEU A 17 -1.03 21.89 1.48
N LEU A 18 -2.32 22.10 1.75
CA LEU A 18 -3.40 22.03 0.76
C LEU A 18 -3.78 23.41 0.21
N VAL A 19 -2.80 24.31 0.07
CA VAL A 19 -2.98 25.61 -0.58
C VAL A 19 -3.04 25.43 -2.10
N THR A 20 -4.03 26.07 -2.74
CA THR A 20 -4.26 26.01 -4.19
C THR A 20 -3.10 26.63 -4.95
N ASP A 21 -2.63 27.79 -4.49
CA ASP A 21 -1.44 28.45 -5.02
C ASP A 21 -0.16 27.70 -4.59
N PRO A 22 0.65 27.19 -5.53
CA PRO A 22 1.87 26.47 -5.21
C PRO A 22 2.95 27.37 -4.57
N GLU A 23 2.98 28.67 -4.87
CA GLU A 23 4.00 29.60 -4.34
C GLU A 23 3.78 29.90 -2.85
N LEU A 24 2.52 29.83 -2.41
CA LEU A 24 2.13 30.02 -1.02
C LEU A 24 2.09 28.70 -0.23
N ARG A 25 2.34 27.56 -0.90
CA ARG A 25 2.33 26.25 -0.26
C ARG A 25 3.61 26.06 0.55
N LEU A 26 3.45 25.49 1.73
CA LEU A 26 4.57 25.14 2.59
C LEU A 26 5.55 24.18 1.87
N THR A 27 6.84 24.48 1.94
CA THR A 27 7.89 23.59 1.39
C THR A 27 8.11 22.38 2.31
N ALA A 28 8.78 21.34 1.81
CA ALA A 28 9.06 20.14 2.60
C ALA A 28 9.92 20.45 3.84
N GLU A 29 10.92 21.34 3.71
CA GLU A 29 11.78 21.75 4.82
C GLU A 29 10.97 22.47 5.91
N GLN A 30 10.14 23.43 5.50
CA GLN A 30 9.23 24.14 6.41
C GLN A 30 8.20 23.21 7.06
N ALA A 31 7.76 22.15 6.36
CA ALA A 31 6.84 21.15 6.91
C ALA A 31 7.49 20.38 8.05
N LEU A 32 8.74 19.97 7.87
CA LEU A 32 9.48 19.22 8.88
C LEU A 32 9.71 20.02 10.17
N GLU A 33 9.79 21.35 10.07
CA GLU A 33 9.93 22.26 11.21
C GLU A 33 8.60 22.56 11.92
N HIS A 34 7.46 22.18 11.35
CA HIS A 34 6.15 22.49 11.89
C HIS A 34 5.94 21.83 13.27
N PRO A 35 5.34 22.52 14.27
CA PRO A 35 5.11 21.97 15.61
C PRO A 35 4.40 20.61 15.63
N TRP A 36 3.46 20.41 14.70
CA TRP A 36 2.77 19.13 14.57
C TRP A 36 3.67 17.97 14.10
N ILE A 37 4.78 18.23 13.41
CA ILE A 37 5.72 17.18 13.00
C ILE A 37 6.85 17.01 14.02
N THR A 38 7.28 18.11 14.66
CA THR A 38 8.39 18.09 15.63
C THR A 38 8.00 17.58 17.01
N GLN A 39 6.70 17.54 17.33
CA GLN A 39 6.20 17.04 18.61
C GLN A 39 6.26 15.50 18.68
N GLU A 40 6.91 14.95 19.72
CA GLU A 40 7.11 13.48 19.86
C GLU A 40 5.81 12.69 20.13
N SER A 41 4.76 13.34 20.62
CA SER A 41 3.52 12.65 21.01
C SER A 41 2.27 13.49 20.73
N HIS A 42 1.31 12.89 20.03
CA HIS A 42 -0.02 13.44 19.80
C HIS A 42 -1.07 12.66 20.61
N PRO A 43 -1.47 13.17 21.78
CA PRO A 43 -2.54 12.55 22.56
C PRO A 43 -3.83 12.54 21.72
N GLY A 44 -4.38 11.34 21.47
CA GLY A 44 -5.62 11.15 20.69
C GLY A 44 -5.47 10.43 19.35
N LEU A 45 -4.24 10.21 18.85
CA LEU A 45 -4.02 9.52 17.55
C LEU A 45 -4.53 8.06 17.53
N GLN A 46 -4.56 7.40 18.68
CA GLN A 46 -4.85 5.97 18.82
C GLN A 46 -6.34 5.60 18.73
N GLN A 47 -7.26 6.56 18.73
CA GLN A 47 -8.69 6.25 18.88
C GLN A 47 -9.43 6.46 17.55
N HIS A 48 -9.92 5.35 16.97
CA HIS A 48 -10.93 5.27 15.89
C HIS A 48 -10.55 5.51 14.41
N LEU A 49 -9.29 5.72 14.03
CA LEU A 49 -8.97 5.98 12.61
C LEU A 49 -8.91 4.70 11.72
N SER A 50 -8.85 3.51 12.31
CA SER A 50 -8.56 2.26 11.58
C SER A 50 -9.68 1.79 10.63
N ALA A 51 -10.96 1.93 11.01
CA ALA A 51 -12.06 1.38 10.23
C ALA A 51 -12.30 2.11 8.88
N LYS A 52 -12.24 3.45 8.88
CA LYS A 52 -12.41 4.25 7.65
C LYS A 52 -11.23 4.08 6.70
N ILE A 53 -10.00 4.01 7.22
CA ILE A 53 -8.81 3.71 6.41
C ILE A 53 -8.95 2.34 5.73
N ARG A 54 -9.47 1.33 6.44
CA ARG A 54 -9.71 -0.01 5.89
C ARG A 54 -10.71 0.02 4.73
N VAL A 55 -11.85 0.68 4.89
CA VAL A 55 -12.86 0.84 3.81
C VAL A 55 -12.28 1.58 2.62
N TYR A 56 -11.58 2.69 2.85
CA TYR A 56 -10.92 3.47 1.79
C TYR A 56 -9.88 2.62 1.04
N THR A 57 -9.04 1.88 1.77
CA THR A 57 -8.01 1.01 1.19
C THR A 57 -8.64 -0.10 0.35
N GLY A 58 -9.69 -0.75 0.85
CA GLY A 58 -10.44 -1.77 0.09
C GLY A 58 -11.01 -1.21 -1.21
N ARG A 59 -11.68 -0.05 -1.14
CA ARG A 59 -12.23 0.63 -2.33
C ARG A 59 -11.13 1.03 -3.33
N ARG A 60 -9.97 1.50 -2.83
CA ARG A 60 -8.82 1.87 -3.67
C ARG A 60 -8.22 0.66 -4.39
N LYS A 61 -8.05 -0.47 -3.68
CA LYS A 61 -7.54 -1.73 -4.25
C LYS A 61 -8.48 -2.27 -5.34
N LEU A 62 -9.78 -2.32 -5.09
CA LEU A 62 -10.77 -2.75 -6.08
C LEU A 62 -10.70 -1.88 -7.34
N ARG A 63 -10.73 -0.54 -7.20
CA ARG A 63 -10.62 0.37 -8.35
C ARG A 63 -9.33 0.18 -9.13
N LYS A 64 -8.21 -0.12 -8.46
CA LYS A 64 -6.92 -0.41 -9.13
C LYS A 64 -7.02 -1.71 -9.95
N ALA A 65 -7.56 -2.79 -9.37
CA ALA A 65 -7.74 -4.06 -10.06
C ALA A 65 -8.63 -3.94 -11.30
N VAL A 66 -9.76 -3.22 -11.18
CA VAL A 66 -10.67 -2.99 -12.31
C VAL A 66 -9.98 -2.20 -13.42
N ARG A 67 -9.26 -1.11 -13.10
CA ARG A 67 -8.50 -0.36 -14.12
C ARG A 67 -7.43 -1.22 -14.79
N LYS A 68 -6.75 -2.08 -14.03
CA LYS A 68 -5.76 -3.01 -14.59
C LYS A 68 -6.43 -3.98 -15.57
N ALA A 69 -7.55 -4.58 -15.19
CA ALA A 69 -8.30 -5.50 -16.05
C ALA A 69 -8.84 -4.84 -17.34
N MET A 70 -9.20 -3.55 -17.29
CA MET A 70 -9.56 -2.80 -18.50
C MET A 70 -8.34 -2.55 -19.40
N ALA A 71 -7.21 -2.14 -18.81
CA ALA A 71 -5.98 -1.82 -19.56
C ALA A 71 -5.33 -3.07 -20.18
N SER A 72 -5.41 -4.21 -19.51
CA SER A 72 -4.86 -5.48 -20.02
C SER A 72 -5.75 -6.16 -21.07
N GLY A 73 -6.92 -5.60 -21.40
CA GLY A 73 -7.89 -6.27 -22.27
C GLY A 73 -8.55 -7.49 -21.63
N PHE A 74 -8.30 -7.76 -20.34
CA PHE A 74 -8.80 -8.92 -19.60
C PHE A 74 -10.32 -9.11 -19.71
N LEU A 75 -11.09 -8.01 -19.70
CA LEU A 75 -12.54 -8.07 -19.87
C LEU A 75 -12.97 -8.51 -21.27
N LYS A 76 -12.20 -8.17 -22.31
CA LYS A 76 -12.38 -8.73 -23.66
C LYS A 76 -12.01 -10.21 -23.65
N ASP A 77 -10.86 -10.59 -23.09
CA ASP A 77 -10.39 -11.98 -23.15
C ASP A 77 -11.29 -12.94 -22.33
N PHE A 78 -11.88 -12.44 -21.22
CA PHE A 78 -12.88 -13.16 -20.44
C PHE A 78 -14.20 -13.34 -21.20
N VAL A 79 -14.66 -12.32 -21.92
CA VAL A 79 -15.86 -12.39 -22.78
C VAL A 79 -15.61 -13.27 -24.01
N THR A 80 -14.39 -13.27 -24.53
CA THR A 80 -14.01 -13.99 -25.76
C THR A 80 -13.53 -15.43 -25.49
N GLY A 81 -13.37 -15.81 -24.22
CA GLY A 81 -13.12 -17.20 -23.80
C GLY A 81 -11.66 -17.67 -23.90
N GLU A 82 -10.67 -16.79 -23.93
CA GLU A 82 -9.24 -17.15 -23.95
C GLU A 82 -8.72 -17.49 -22.53
N LYS A 83 -9.09 -18.68 -22.04
CA LYS A 83 -8.81 -19.13 -20.65
C LYS A 83 -7.33 -19.36 -20.33
N GLU A 84 -6.50 -19.66 -21.33
CA GLU A 84 -5.09 -20.04 -21.15
C GLU A 84 -4.19 -18.86 -20.80
N LYS A 85 -4.34 -17.73 -21.50
CA LYS A 85 -3.52 -16.51 -21.29
C LYS A 85 -3.79 -15.84 -19.93
N ILE A 86 -5.02 -15.99 -19.45
CA ILE A 86 -5.47 -15.51 -18.14
C ILE A 86 -4.78 -16.29 -17.01
N ARG A 87 -4.64 -17.62 -17.11
CA ARG A 87 -4.03 -18.44 -16.04
C ARG A 87 -2.54 -18.13 -15.86
N LEU A 88 -1.81 -17.98 -16.96
CA LEU A 88 -0.37 -17.68 -16.94
C LEU A 88 -0.09 -16.31 -16.31
N SER A 89 -0.78 -15.26 -16.77
CA SER A 89 -0.60 -13.89 -16.23
C SER A 89 -0.99 -13.76 -14.76
N MET A 90 -2.02 -14.50 -14.29
CA MET A 90 -2.40 -14.52 -12.88
C MET A 90 -1.36 -15.21 -11.99
N SER A 91 -0.70 -16.27 -12.48
CA SER A 91 0.35 -16.96 -11.72
C SER A 91 1.62 -16.10 -11.56
N GLU A 92 2.00 -15.35 -12.59
CA GLU A 92 3.15 -14.43 -12.53
C GLU A 92 2.90 -13.27 -11.57
N GLU A 93 1.68 -12.73 -11.56
CA GLU A 93 1.33 -11.62 -10.68
C GLU A 93 1.21 -12.03 -9.20
N ALA A 94 0.68 -13.23 -8.93
CA ALA A 94 0.66 -13.80 -7.58
C ALA A 94 2.08 -14.05 -7.04
N ALA A 95 2.99 -14.56 -7.87
CA ALA A 95 4.39 -14.73 -7.50
C ALA A 95 5.09 -13.39 -7.25
N ASN A 96 4.81 -12.36 -8.05
CA ASN A 96 5.39 -11.04 -7.88
C ASN A 96 4.86 -10.30 -6.63
N GLU A 97 3.58 -10.42 -6.30
CA GLU A 97 3.04 -9.87 -5.04
C GLU A 97 3.59 -10.61 -3.81
N ASP A 98 3.73 -11.94 -3.84
CA ASP A 98 4.35 -12.71 -2.75
C ASP A 98 5.81 -12.27 -2.53
N MET A 99 6.59 -12.15 -3.61
CA MET A 99 7.97 -11.68 -3.54
C MET A 99 8.07 -10.26 -2.95
N LEU A 100 7.20 -9.34 -3.37
CA LEU A 100 7.18 -7.96 -2.86
C LEU A 100 6.76 -7.90 -1.38
N THR A 101 5.84 -8.77 -0.98
CA THR A 101 5.35 -8.86 0.41
C THR A 101 6.44 -9.41 1.34
N ARG A 102 7.13 -10.50 0.94
CA ARG A 102 8.27 -11.05 1.69
C ARG A 102 9.41 -10.05 1.82
N LYS A 103 9.74 -9.32 0.74
CA LYS A 103 10.73 -8.23 0.75
C LYS A 103 10.37 -7.11 1.74
N SER A 104 9.09 -6.74 1.80
CA SER A 104 8.61 -5.69 2.71
C SER A 104 8.57 -6.10 4.19
N LEU A 105 8.43 -7.40 4.47
CA LEU A 105 8.42 -7.97 5.82
C LEU A 105 9.83 -8.40 6.30
N GLY A 106 10.86 -8.29 5.45
CA GLY A 106 12.23 -8.63 5.81
C GLY A 106 12.45 -10.12 6.11
N LEU A 107 11.59 -11.02 5.63
CA LEU A 107 11.77 -12.45 5.82
C LEU A 107 12.93 -12.97 4.95
N PRO A 108 13.84 -13.80 5.50
CA PRO A 108 14.93 -14.39 4.72
C PRO A 108 14.40 -15.28 3.59
N GLU A 109 15.16 -15.31 2.51
CA GLU A 109 14.95 -16.15 1.34
C GLU A 109 15.03 -17.62 1.77
N GLU A 110 14.03 -18.42 1.42
CA GLU A 110 13.97 -19.84 1.76
C GLU A 110 14.96 -20.59 0.85
N THR A 111 16.21 -20.65 1.28
CA THR A 111 17.19 -21.56 0.66
C THR A 111 16.75 -22.98 0.96
N LYS A 112 16.26 -23.68 -0.07
CA LYS A 112 16.08 -25.13 -0.04
C LYS A 112 17.37 -25.77 0.49
N GLU A 113 17.32 -26.32 1.70
CA GLU A 113 18.41 -27.14 2.21
C GLU A 113 18.60 -28.32 1.25
N PRO A 114 19.83 -28.59 0.77
CA PRO A 114 20.07 -29.77 -0.04
C PRO A 114 19.82 -31.00 0.83
N HIS A 115 18.88 -31.82 0.41
CA HIS A 115 18.61 -33.13 0.97
C HIS A 115 19.94 -33.88 1.15
N LEU A 116 20.36 -34.08 2.40
CA LEU A 116 21.44 -35.00 2.71
C LEU A 116 20.99 -36.39 2.28
N HIS A 117 21.47 -36.82 1.10
CA HIS A 117 21.45 -38.22 0.74
C HIS A 117 22.35 -38.92 1.76
N LEU A 118 21.73 -39.62 2.70
CA LEU A 118 22.44 -40.59 3.52
C LEU A 118 22.86 -41.71 2.58
N ASP A 119 24.11 -41.64 2.10
CA ASP A 119 24.78 -42.78 1.48
C ASP A 119 24.89 -43.88 2.53
N ILE A 120 23.92 -44.80 2.52
CA ILE A 120 24.05 -46.08 3.22
C ILE A 120 25.05 -46.91 2.41
N THR A 121 26.29 -46.97 2.89
CA THR A 121 27.24 -47.99 2.44
C THR A 121 26.97 -49.28 3.20
N ILE A 122 26.84 -50.36 2.44
CA ILE A 122 26.51 -51.75 2.83
C ILE A 122 27.51 -52.32 3.84
#